data_AF-A0A8T3P3R0-F1
#
_entry.id   AF-A0A8T3P3R0-F1
#
_cell.length_a   1.000
_cell.length_b   1.000
_cell.length_c   1.000
_cell.angle_alpha   90.00
_cell.angle_beta   90.00
_cell.angle_gamma   90.00
#
_symmetry.space_group_name_H-M   'P 1'
#
loop_
_entity.id
_entity.type
_entity.pdbx_description
1 polymer ?
#
loop_
_entity_poly.entity_id
_entity_poly.type
_entity_poly.pdbx_seq_one_letter_code
_entity_poly.pdbx_strand_id
1 'polypeptide(L)'
;MNYFKPGTGEVTQQSQQGLKLMERIGCTSCHVQDLRIERDRRIADVETRFDPARGIFNRLYATATTLFKIVEDGDQYPQLLPKGKPFLVENIFADFKRHDLGPAFHEREYDGSLVTEFVTEPLWGVGSTPSYGHDGRSINLEEVIMRHGGEAQETRDAFASLNWLNQRKILVFLETLVIFPPDDTASNLNPGVPGTVSPQNPSEHGSINLGALFQIPSEGRE
;
A
#
# COMPACT_ATOMS: atom_id res chain seq x y z
N MET A 1 1.45 -0.08 16.43
CA MET A 1 0.98 -0.82 15.25
C MET A 1 2.19 -0.90 14.33
N ASN A 2 2.76 -2.09 14.16
CA ASN A 2 3.73 -2.29 13.08
C ASN A 2 2.91 -2.25 11.80
N TYR A 3 3.09 -1.21 11.00
CA TYR A 3 2.45 -1.08 9.70
C TYR A 3 3.52 -1.43 8.66
N PHE A 4 3.20 -2.40 7.81
CA PHE A 4 4.02 -2.75 6.67
C PHE A 4 3.50 -1.96 5.47
N LYS A 5 4.37 -1.14 4.88
CA LYS A 5 4.01 -0.38 3.69
C LYS A 5 3.64 -1.36 2.58
N PRO A 6 2.53 -1.15 1.84
CA PRO A 6 2.25 -1.96 0.67
C PRO A 6 3.33 -1.78 -0.38
N GLY A 7 3.39 -2.76 -1.28
CA GLY A 7 4.41 -2.82 -2.30
C GLY A 7 4.23 -1.71 -3.33
N THR A 8 5.35 -1.21 -3.85
CA THR A 8 5.34 -0.43 -5.09
C THR A 8 5.88 -1.27 -6.22
N GLY A 9 5.07 -1.48 -7.26
CA GLY A 9 5.48 -2.08 -8.52
C GLY A 9 6.46 -1.20 -9.31
N GLU A 10 6.70 -1.56 -10.57
CA GLU A 10 7.66 -0.84 -11.40
C GLU A 10 7.25 0.62 -11.62
N VAL A 11 8.10 1.56 -11.20
CA VAL A 11 7.88 3.00 -11.41
C VAL A 11 8.52 3.42 -12.74
N THR A 12 7.68 3.68 -13.74
CA THR A 12 8.09 4.15 -15.07
C THR A 12 7.92 5.67 -15.21
N GLN A 13 8.45 6.24 -16.30
CA GLN A 13 8.17 7.65 -16.62
C GLN A 13 6.66 7.91 -16.77
N GLN A 14 5.91 6.92 -17.26
CA GLN A 14 4.46 7.02 -17.44
C GLN A 14 3.72 7.07 -16.10
N SER A 15 4.08 6.23 -15.13
CA SER A 15 3.45 6.26 -13.79
C SER A 15 3.83 7.53 -13.03
N GLN A 16 5.06 8.02 -13.16
CA GLN A 16 5.46 9.32 -12.58
C GLN A 16 4.65 10.49 -13.16
N GLN A 17 4.37 10.47 -14.46
CA GLN A 17 3.48 11.46 -15.07
C GLN A 17 2.03 11.28 -14.62
N GLY A 18 1.60 10.05 -14.36
CA GLY A 18 0.30 9.71 -13.79
C GLY A 18 0.06 10.38 -12.44
N LEU A 19 0.99 10.22 -11.50
CA LEU A 19 0.92 10.89 -10.19
C LEU A 19 0.82 12.41 -10.33
N LYS A 20 1.67 13.02 -11.17
CA LYS A 20 1.62 14.47 -11.43
C LYS A 20 0.29 14.93 -12.04
N LEU A 21 -0.34 14.11 -12.86
CA LEU A 21 -1.66 14.39 -13.42
C LEU A 21 -2.75 14.25 -12.36
N MET A 22 -2.67 13.21 -11.53
CA MET A 22 -3.57 12.96 -10.41
C MET A 22 -3.57 14.14 -9.42
N GLU A 23 -2.39 14.68 -9.10
CA GLU A 23 -2.26 15.92 -8.33
C GLU A 23 -2.90 17.12 -9.04
N ARG A 24 -2.61 17.30 -10.34
CA ARG A 24 -3.07 18.45 -11.13
C ARG A 24 -4.59 18.52 -11.26
N ILE A 25 -5.27 17.38 -11.40
CA ILE A 25 -6.73 17.32 -11.58
C ILE A 25 -7.48 17.27 -10.24
N GLY A 26 -6.77 17.26 -9.12
CA GLY A 26 -7.35 17.38 -7.78
C GLY A 26 -7.68 16.06 -7.08
N CYS A 27 -7.33 14.89 -7.65
CA CYS A 27 -7.56 13.60 -6.98
C CYS A 27 -6.87 13.51 -5.61
N THR A 28 -5.73 14.17 -5.44
CA THR A 28 -4.97 14.16 -4.18
C THR A 28 -5.54 15.09 -3.10
N SER A 29 -6.69 15.74 -3.35
CA SER A 29 -7.42 16.50 -2.33
C SER A 29 -8.00 15.60 -1.24
N CYS A 30 -8.55 14.44 -1.63
CA CYS A 30 -9.03 13.39 -0.72
C CYS A 30 -7.99 12.26 -0.62
N HIS A 31 -7.39 11.87 -1.75
CA HIS A 31 -6.31 10.87 -1.77
C HIS A 31 -4.95 11.49 -1.44
N VAL A 32 -4.83 12.02 -0.22
CA VAL A 32 -3.60 12.68 0.25
C VAL A 32 -2.46 11.67 0.31
N GLN A 33 -1.41 11.93 -0.47
CA GLN A 33 -0.34 10.95 -0.73
C GLN A 33 0.31 10.41 0.54
N ASP A 34 0.65 11.28 1.48
CA ASP A 34 1.43 10.91 2.66
C ASP A 34 0.72 11.31 3.96
N LEU A 35 0.84 10.46 4.98
CA LEU A 35 0.32 10.72 6.32
C LEU A 35 1.46 10.88 7.32
N ARG A 36 1.54 12.05 7.97
CA ARG A 36 2.52 12.30 9.03
C ARG A 36 2.04 11.73 10.36
N ILE A 37 2.89 10.95 11.02
CA ILE A 37 2.66 10.43 12.36
C ILE A 37 3.70 11.01 13.31
N GLU A 38 3.24 11.71 14.35
CA GLU A 38 4.15 12.41 15.28
C GLU A 38 4.89 11.47 16.26
N ARG A 39 4.33 10.29 16.52
CA ARG A 39 4.91 9.34 17.47
C ARG A 39 5.01 7.94 16.88
N ASP A 40 6.20 7.60 16.37
CA ASP A 40 6.45 6.25 15.86
C ASP A 40 6.49 5.23 16.99
N ARG A 41 5.59 4.25 16.93
CA ARG A 41 5.51 3.12 17.86
C ARG A 41 6.01 1.82 17.22
N ARG A 42 6.53 1.88 16.00
CA ARG A 42 7.03 0.72 15.27
C ARG A 42 8.39 0.30 15.82
N ILE A 43 8.62 -1.01 15.77
CA ILE A 43 9.92 -1.61 16.09
C ILE A 43 10.67 -2.02 14.82
N ALA A 44 9.99 -2.09 13.67
CA ALA A 44 10.61 -2.26 12.37
C ALA A 44 9.86 -1.46 11.31
N ASP A 45 10.61 -1.08 10.28
CA ASP A 45 10.07 -0.63 9.00
C ASP A 45 10.26 -1.77 8.00
N VAL A 46 9.20 -2.14 7.28
CA VAL A 46 9.32 -3.08 6.16
C VAL A 46 8.78 -2.38 4.94
N GLU A 47 9.62 -2.33 3.93
CA GLU A 47 9.34 -1.68 2.67
C GLU A 47 9.55 -2.66 1.53
N THR A 48 8.56 -2.80 0.65
CA THR A 48 8.62 -3.66 -0.52
C THR A 48 8.56 -2.82 -1.78
N ARG A 49 9.57 -2.97 -2.64
CA ARG A 49 9.67 -2.23 -3.91
C ARG A 49 10.04 -3.16 -5.05
N PHE A 50 9.71 -2.75 -6.26
CA PHE A 50 10.23 -3.38 -7.45
C PHE A 50 11.76 -3.31 -7.51
N ASP A 51 12.39 -4.48 -7.54
CA ASP A 51 13.82 -4.68 -7.73
C ASP A 51 14.00 -5.90 -8.66
N PRO A 52 14.32 -5.70 -9.94
CA PRO A 52 14.43 -6.79 -10.89
C PRO A 52 15.72 -7.62 -10.72
N ALA A 53 16.67 -7.16 -9.90
CA ALA A 53 17.93 -7.85 -9.65
C ALA A 53 17.83 -8.74 -8.40
N ARG A 54 17.14 -8.27 -7.36
CA ARG A 54 16.99 -8.99 -6.07
C ARG A 54 15.64 -9.66 -5.90
N GLY A 55 14.59 -9.15 -6.55
CA GLY A 55 13.27 -9.77 -6.55
C GLY A 55 13.28 -11.05 -7.38
N ILE A 56 12.52 -12.05 -6.92
CA ILE A 56 12.54 -13.40 -7.52
C ILE A 56 11.32 -13.61 -8.43
N PHE A 57 10.12 -13.86 -7.90
CA PHE A 57 8.95 -14.16 -8.76
C PHE A 57 8.21 -12.93 -9.25
N ASN A 58 7.86 -12.06 -8.32
CA ASN A 58 7.07 -10.85 -8.57
C ASN A 58 7.97 -9.64 -8.86
N ARG A 59 9.31 -9.83 -8.92
CA ARG A 59 10.32 -8.76 -9.00
C ARG A 59 10.17 -7.72 -7.90
N LEU A 60 9.58 -8.10 -6.77
CA LEU A 60 9.51 -7.29 -5.57
C LEU A 60 10.58 -7.78 -4.59
N TYR A 61 11.16 -6.84 -3.86
CA TYR A 61 12.11 -7.11 -2.81
C TYR A 61 11.79 -6.28 -1.58
N ALA A 62 11.75 -6.94 -0.43
CA ALA A 62 11.40 -6.38 0.85
C ALA A 62 12.66 -6.07 1.68
N THR A 63 12.79 -4.83 2.14
CA THR A 63 13.82 -4.41 3.08
C THR A 63 13.19 -4.20 4.45
N ALA A 64 13.63 -4.96 5.44
CA ALA A 64 13.31 -4.75 6.85
C ALA A 64 14.44 -3.99 7.55
N THR A 65 14.09 -2.92 8.25
CA THR A 65 15.02 -2.08 9.04
C THR A 65 14.51 -1.95 10.47
N THR A 66 15.39 -2.10 11.46
CA THR A 66 15.00 -1.98 12.87
C THR A 66 14.83 -0.52 13.32
N LEU A 67 13.71 -0.25 13.99
CA LEU A 67 13.32 1.05 14.53
C LEU A 67 13.28 1.07 16.06
N PHE A 68 13.81 0.04 16.72
CA PHE A 68 13.91 -0.03 18.17
C PHE A 68 15.33 0.26 18.69
N LYS A 69 15.43 0.43 20.01
CA LYS A 69 16.65 0.27 20.80
C LYS A 69 16.46 -0.90 21.76
N ILE A 70 17.54 -1.59 22.08
CA ILE A 70 17.55 -2.69 23.05
C ILE A 70 17.78 -2.08 24.44
N VAL A 71 16.99 -2.50 25.42
CA VAL A 71 17.15 -2.13 26.83
C VAL A 71 17.28 -3.40 27.65
N GLU A 72 18.43 -3.55 28.29
CA GLU A 72 18.70 -4.61 29.25
C GLU A 72 17.97 -4.31 30.56
N ASP A 73 17.03 -5.16 30.94
CA ASP A 73 16.22 -5.08 32.16
C ASP A 73 16.40 -6.28 33.10
N GLY A 74 17.30 -7.19 32.74
CA GLY A 74 17.58 -8.41 33.50
C GLY A 74 16.69 -9.59 33.15
N ASP A 75 15.76 -9.45 32.20
CA ASP A 75 14.97 -10.55 31.66
C ASP A 75 15.79 -11.38 30.64
N GLN A 76 15.33 -12.61 30.38
CA GLN A 76 15.94 -13.51 29.40
C GLN A 76 15.94 -12.92 27.97
N TYR A 77 14.97 -12.05 27.67
CA TYR A 77 14.83 -11.37 26.40
C TYR A 77 14.74 -9.87 26.66
N PRO A 78 15.71 -9.06 26.18
CA PRO A 78 15.77 -7.64 26.49
C PRO A 78 14.62 -6.89 25.81
N GLN A 79 14.19 -5.77 26.40
CA GLN A 79 13.09 -4.98 25.86
C GLN A 79 13.47 -4.27 24.56
N LEU A 80 12.59 -4.38 23.57
CA LEU A 80 12.67 -3.62 22.32
C LEU A 80 11.78 -2.38 22.41
N LEU A 81 12.40 -1.21 22.61
CA LEU A 81 11.66 0.05 22.73
C LEU A 81 11.71 0.86 21.42
N PRO A 82 10.56 1.31 20.88
CA PRO A 82 10.52 2.19 19.71
C PRO A 82 11.36 3.45 19.90
N LYS A 83 12.01 3.91 18.83
CA LYS A 83 12.76 5.19 18.83
C LYS A 83 11.88 6.42 19.03
N GLY A 84 10.57 6.34 18.73
CA GLY A 84 9.59 7.38 19.08
C GLY A 84 9.61 8.65 18.23
N LYS A 85 10.45 8.72 17.18
CA LYS A 85 10.57 9.91 16.32
C LYS A 85 9.33 10.05 15.41
N PRO A 86 8.97 11.26 14.95
CA PRO A 86 7.99 11.41 13.89
C PRO A 86 8.43 10.71 12.60
N PHE A 87 7.49 10.23 11.81
CA PHE A 87 7.75 9.64 10.50
C PHE A 87 6.62 9.92 9.52
N LEU A 88 6.91 9.72 8.24
CA LEU A 88 5.94 9.83 7.16
C LEU A 88 5.53 8.43 6.72
N VAL A 89 4.23 8.15 6.75
CA VAL A 89 3.64 7.03 6.05
C VAL A 89 3.50 7.44 4.59
N GLU A 90 4.46 7.01 3.78
CA GLU A 90 4.52 7.38 2.38
C GLU A 90 3.51 6.60 1.53
N ASN A 91 2.96 7.25 0.50
CA ASN A 91 2.11 6.64 -0.54
C ASN A 91 0.86 5.90 -0.01
N ILE A 92 0.21 6.44 1.03
CA ILE A 92 -1.05 5.93 1.56
C ILE A 92 -2.26 6.40 0.77
N PHE A 93 -2.21 7.62 0.22
CA PHE A 93 -3.26 8.20 -0.61
C PHE A 93 -4.65 8.21 0.05
N ALA A 94 -4.73 8.69 1.29
CA ALA A 94 -5.98 8.90 2.01
C ALA A 94 -5.85 10.02 3.05
N ASP A 95 -6.92 10.79 3.19
CA ASP A 95 -7.07 11.79 4.24
C ASP A 95 -7.87 11.29 5.46
N PHE A 96 -8.41 10.06 5.38
CA PHE A 96 -9.24 9.41 6.39
C PHE A 96 -10.48 10.19 6.83
N LYS A 97 -10.94 11.14 6.01
CA LYS A 97 -12.20 11.84 6.24
C LYS A 97 -13.34 11.14 5.53
N ARG A 98 -14.56 11.48 5.96
CA ARG A 98 -15.80 11.03 5.34
C ARG A 98 -16.22 12.01 4.25
N HIS A 99 -16.63 11.46 3.10
CA HIS A 99 -17.06 12.22 1.94
C HIS A 99 -18.31 11.61 1.32
N ASP A 100 -19.21 12.45 0.82
CA ASP A 100 -20.31 12.03 -0.03
C ASP A 100 -19.85 11.95 -1.50
N LEU A 101 -19.72 10.72 -2.02
CA LEU A 101 -19.35 10.45 -3.42
C LEU A 101 -20.56 10.41 -4.37
N GLY A 102 -21.73 10.86 -3.90
CA GLY A 102 -22.97 10.96 -4.63
C GLY A 102 -23.78 9.66 -4.68
N PRO A 103 -24.99 9.71 -5.28
CA PRO A 103 -25.95 8.60 -5.26
C PRO A 103 -25.46 7.28 -5.84
N ALA A 104 -24.39 7.30 -6.65
CA ALA A 104 -23.77 6.10 -7.19
C ALA A 104 -23.07 5.24 -6.12
N PHE A 105 -22.77 5.81 -4.95
CA PHE A 105 -22.15 5.16 -3.80
C PHE A 105 -23.08 5.09 -2.58
N HIS A 106 -24.29 5.67 -2.63
CA HIS A 106 -25.21 5.61 -1.50
C HIS A 106 -25.68 4.17 -1.28
N GLU A 107 -25.54 3.69 -0.05
CA GLU A 107 -25.89 2.33 0.34
C GLU A 107 -26.99 2.33 1.40
N ARG A 108 -27.82 1.28 1.40
CA ARG A 108 -28.93 1.13 2.34
C ARG A 108 -28.59 0.04 3.35
N GLU A 109 -28.69 0.40 4.62
CA GLU A 109 -28.49 -0.51 5.75
C GLU A 109 -29.66 -1.47 5.91
N TYR A 110 -29.45 -2.53 6.71
CA TYR A 110 -30.47 -3.54 6.97
C TYR A 110 -31.74 -2.98 7.62
N ASP A 111 -31.62 -1.87 8.36
CA ASP A 111 -32.72 -1.17 9.04
C ASP A 111 -33.44 -0.16 8.11
N GLY A 112 -32.96 0.00 6.88
CA GLY A 112 -33.49 0.93 5.90
C GLY A 112 -32.96 2.36 6.02
N SER A 113 -31.99 2.64 6.89
CA SER A 113 -31.24 3.90 6.84
C SER A 113 -30.32 3.95 5.61
N LEU A 114 -29.92 5.16 5.21
CA LEU A 114 -29.05 5.39 4.06
C LEU A 114 -27.68 5.87 4.55
N VAL A 115 -26.61 5.22 4.09
CA VAL A 115 -25.24 5.68 4.24
C VAL A 115 -24.86 6.45 2.99
N THR A 116 -24.54 7.73 3.18
CA THR A 116 -24.18 8.64 2.09
C THR A 116 -22.70 9.03 2.12
N GLU A 117 -22.04 8.91 3.28
CA GLU A 117 -20.66 9.31 3.46
C GLU A 117 -19.75 8.14 3.79
N PHE A 118 -18.63 8.04 3.08
CA PHE A 118 -17.64 6.97 3.22
C PHE A 118 -16.27 7.55 3.52
N VAL A 119 -15.46 6.82 4.29
CA VAL A 119 -14.07 7.21 4.55
C VAL A 119 -13.27 7.07 3.25
N THR A 120 -12.38 8.03 2.95
CA THR A 120 -11.45 7.88 1.81
C THR A 120 -10.59 6.63 2.02
N GLU A 121 -10.81 5.62 1.19
CA GLU A 121 -10.05 4.38 1.26
C GLU A 121 -8.60 4.64 0.81
N PRO A 122 -7.58 4.19 1.58
CA PRO A 122 -6.20 4.27 1.15
C PRO A 122 -5.98 3.54 -0.18
N LEU A 123 -5.33 4.19 -1.16
CA LEU A 123 -5.09 3.59 -2.49
C LEU A 123 -3.93 2.59 -2.51
N TRP A 124 -3.44 2.25 -1.34
CA TRP A 124 -2.23 1.49 -1.07
C TRP A 124 -2.43 -0.02 -1.40
N GLY A 125 -2.28 -0.39 -2.67
CA GLY A 125 -2.63 -1.75 -3.14
C GLY A 125 -3.77 -1.79 -4.16
N VAL A 126 -4.35 -0.62 -4.49
CA VAL A 126 -5.48 -0.48 -5.42
C VAL A 126 -5.19 -1.08 -6.80
N GLY A 127 -3.93 -1.17 -7.23
CA GLY A 127 -3.56 -1.79 -8.49
C GLY A 127 -3.72 -3.31 -8.54
N SER A 128 -4.00 -3.95 -7.40
CA SER A 128 -3.99 -5.41 -7.24
C SER A 128 -5.23 -5.99 -6.52
N THR A 129 -6.19 -5.15 -6.14
CA THR A 129 -7.35 -5.56 -5.32
C THR A 129 -8.70 -5.24 -5.96
N PRO A 130 -8.99 -5.70 -7.18
CA PRO A 130 -10.35 -5.63 -7.72
C PRO A 130 -11.30 -6.57 -6.94
N SER A 131 -12.61 -6.31 -6.89
CA SER A 131 -13.33 -5.16 -7.44
C SER A 131 -13.30 -3.93 -6.52
N TYR A 132 -13.75 -2.78 -7.03
CA TYR A 132 -13.61 -1.47 -6.39
C TYR A 132 -14.94 -0.85 -5.99
N GLY A 133 -14.84 0.12 -5.07
CA GLY A 133 -15.96 0.73 -4.36
C GLY A 133 -16.34 -0.09 -3.13
N HIS A 134 -16.94 0.56 -2.12
CA HIS A 134 -17.41 -0.14 -0.91
C HIS A 134 -18.42 -1.25 -1.26
N ASP A 135 -19.24 -1.01 -2.29
CA ASP A 135 -20.18 -1.98 -2.85
C ASP A 135 -19.57 -3.04 -3.79
N GLY A 136 -18.28 -2.93 -4.12
CA GLY A 136 -17.57 -3.86 -5.01
C GLY A 136 -18.11 -3.92 -6.45
N ARG A 137 -18.91 -2.94 -6.90
CA ARG A 137 -19.60 -3.01 -8.20
C ARG A 137 -18.73 -2.58 -9.38
N SER A 138 -17.58 -1.95 -9.15
CA SER A 138 -16.66 -1.55 -10.22
C SER A 138 -15.60 -2.59 -10.48
N ILE A 139 -15.56 -3.14 -11.70
CA ILE A 139 -14.63 -4.23 -12.04
C ILE A 139 -13.22 -3.75 -12.37
N ASN A 140 -13.04 -2.45 -12.63
CA ASN A 140 -11.76 -1.84 -12.95
C ASN A 140 -11.62 -0.40 -12.39
N LEU A 141 -10.39 0.11 -12.40
CA LEU A 141 -10.04 1.43 -11.86
C LEU A 141 -10.73 2.60 -12.61
N GLU A 142 -10.86 2.50 -13.93
CA GLU A 142 -11.51 3.54 -14.72
C GLU A 142 -12.98 3.65 -14.35
N GLU A 143 -13.67 2.51 -14.21
CA GLU A 143 -15.08 2.47 -13.83
C GLU A 143 -15.32 3.08 -12.45
N VAL A 144 -14.49 2.75 -11.45
CA VAL A 144 -14.67 3.33 -10.10
C VAL A 144 -14.39 4.83 -10.12
N ILE A 145 -13.35 5.29 -10.83
CA ILE A 145 -13.08 6.73 -11.00
C ILE A 145 -14.28 7.42 -11.63
N MET A 146 -14.86 6.86 -12.69
CA MET A 146 -16.01 7.45 -13.38
C MET A 146 -17.30 7.46 -12.55
N ARG A 147 -17.42 6.60 -11.54
CA ARG A 147 -18.55 6.59 -10.59
C ARG A 147 -18.45 7.65 -9.50
N HIS A 148 -17.28 8.26 -9.30
CA HIS A 148 -17.14 9.34 -8.33
C HIS A 148 -18.07 10.51 -8.71
N GLY A 149 -18.82 11.00 -7.73
CA GLY A 149 -19.69 12.16 -7.83
C GLY A 149 -19.68 12.93 -6.51
N GLY A 150 -20.77 13.63 -6.19
CA GLY A 150 -20.88 14.39 -4.95
C GLY A 150 -19.73 15.39 -4.80
N GLU A 151 -18.99 15.30 -3.69
CA GLU A 151 -17.80 16.13 -3.44
C GLU A 151 -16.67 15.93 -4.48
N ALA A 152 -16.57 14.74 -5.07
CA ALA A 152 -15.54 14.40 -6.06
C ALA A 152 -15.98 14.66 -7.52
N GLN A 153 -17.17 15.24 -7.74
CA GLN A 153 -17.76 15.44 -9.07
C GLN A 153 -16.84 16.22 -10.01
N GLU A 154 -16.30 17.37 -9.57
CA GLU A 154 -15.42 18.21 -10.39
C GLU A 154 -14.14 17.48 -10.78
N THR A 155 -13.53 16.75 -9.84
CA THR A 155 -12.31 15.96 -10.08
C THR A 155 -12.58 14.79 -11.04
N ARG A 156 -13.71 14.10 -10.90
CA ARG A 156 -14.12 13.05 -11.84
C ARG A 156 -14.34 13.62 -13.24
N ASP A 157 -14.99 14.76 -13.37
CA ASP A 157 -15.20 15.41 -14.67
C ASP A 157 -13.88 15.89 -15.28
N ALA A 158 -12.94 16.36 -14.46
CA ALA A 158 -11.58 16.68 -14.90
C ALA A 158 -10.87 15.44 -15.46
N PHE A 159 -10.97 14.28 -14.80
CA PHE A 159 -10.46 13.01 -15.32
C PHE A 159 -11.12 12.63 -16.65
N ALA A 160 -12.45 12.73 -16.73
CA ALA A 160 -13.22 12.41 -17.93
C ALA A 160 -12.85 13.31 -19.13
N SER A 161 -12.45 14.56 -18.87
CA SER A 161 -12.02 15.52 -19.89
C SER A 161 -10.61 15.28 -20.45
N LEU A 162 -9.79 14.48 -19.75
CA LEU A 162 -8.45 14.13 -20.22
C LEU A 162 -8.55 13.28 -21.50
N ASN A 163 -7.59 13.45 -22.41
CA ASN A 163 -7.44 12.49 -23.50
C ASN A 163 -7.03 11.11 -22.96
N TRP A 164 -7.27 10.08 -23.76
CA TRP A 164 -7.03 8.68 -23.38
C TRP A 164 -5.59 8.41 -22.90
N LEU A 165 -4.59 9.09 -23.48
CA LEU A 165 -3.18 8.94 -23.08
C LEU A 165 -2.95 9.44 -21.65
N ASN A 166 -3.59 10.54 -21.27
CA ASN A 166 -3.46 11.11 -19.93
C ASN A 166 -4.27 10.32 -18.89
N GLN A 167 -5.46 9.81 -19.24
CA GLN A 167 -6.20 8.88 -18.38
C GLN A 167 -5.36 7.62 -18.11
N ARG A 168 -4.79 7.02 -19.16
CA ARG A 168 -3.94 5.83 -19.03
C ARG A 168 -2.72 6.05 -18.13
N LYS A 169 -2.13 7.25 -18.12
CA LYS A 169 -1.01 7.57 -17.20
C LYS A 169 -1.43 7.46 -15.73
N ILE A 170 -2.60 7.99 -15.38
CA ILE A 170 -3.15 7.90 -14.01
C ILE A 170 -3.42 6.44 -13.67
N LEU A 171 -4.05 5.68 -14.58
CA LEU A 171 -4.31 4.26 -14.36
C LEU A 171 -3.01 3.46 -14.18
N VAL A 172 -1.99 3.69 -15.01
CA VAL A 172 -0.66 3.06 -14.89
C VAL A 172 0.01 3.41 -13.57
N PHE A 173 -0.20 4.63 -13.05
CA PHE A 173 0.27 4.98 -11.71
C PHE A 173 -0.44 4.16 -10.62
N LEU A 174 -1.77 4.10 -10.64
CA LEU A 174 -2.55 3.35 -9.67
C LEU A 174 -2.23 1.84 -9.72
N GLU A 175 -1.97 1.30 -10.91
CA GLU A 175 -1.47 -0.08 -11.14
C GLU A 175 -0.12 -0.35 -10.45
N THR A 176 0.67 0.68 -10.10
CA THR A 176 1.92 0.49 -9.34
C THR A 176 1.70 0.30 -7.84
N LEU A 177 0.52 0.62 -7.30
CA LEU A 177 0.22 0.48 -5.88
C LEU A 177 -0.29 -0.94 -5.65
N VAL A 178 0.55 -1.85 -5.14
CA VAL A 178 0.25 -3.29 -5.09
C VAL A 178 0.33 -3.85 -3.66
N ILE A 179 -0.52 -4.83 -3.36
CA ILE A 179 -0.34 -5.70 -2.20
C ILE A 179 0.53 -6.87 -2.62
N PHE A 180 1.35 -7.36 -1.70
CA PHE A 180 2.15 -8.55 -1.88
C PHE A 180 1.90 -9.50 -0.70
N PRO A 181 1.88 -10.82 -0.94
CA PRO A 181 2.01 -11.80 0.13
C PRO A 181 3.44 -11.70 0.70
N PRO A 182 3.63 -11.48 2.01
CA PRO A 182 4.95 -11.43 2.63
C PRO A 182 5.79 -12.69 2.38
N ASP A 183 5.13 -13.84 2.28
CA ASP A 183 5.78 -15.14 2.06
C ASP A 183 6.31 -15.29 0.62
N ASP A 184 5.73 -14.58 -0.34
CA ASP A 184 6.11 -14.65 -1.76
C ASP A 184 7.10 -13.55 -2.17
N THR A 185 7.61 -12.79 -1.19
CA THR A 185 8.46 -11.63 -1.43
C THR A 185 9.85 -11.86 -0.85
N ALA A 186 10.85 -11.92 -1.75
CA ALA A 186 12.24 -12.00 -1.37
C ALA A 186 12.63 -10.83 -0.45
N SER A 187 13.49 -11.06 0.54
CA SER A 187 13.82 -10.06 1.56
C SER A 187 15.31 -10.02 1.91
N ASN A 188 15.75 -8.96 2.58
CA ASN A 188 17.07 -8.88 3.21
C ASN A 188 17.17 -9.70 4.51
N LEU A 189 16.06 -10.14 5.10
CA LEU A 189 16.07 -11.02 6.28
C LEU A 189 16.32 -12.49 5.91
N ASN A 190 15.66 -12.97 4.86
CA ASN A 190 15.89 -14.28 4.28
C ASN A 190 15.98 -14.12 2.75
N PRO A 191 17.17 -13.78 2.23
CA PRO A 191 17.36 -13.59 0.81
C PRO A 191 17.24 -14.94 0.11
N GLY A 192 16.20 -15.08 -0.72
CA GLY A 192 16.09 -16.22 -1.62
C GLY A 192 17.25 -16.29 -2.63
N VAL A 193 17.25 -17.31 -3.46
CA VAL A 193 18.25 -17.57 -4.49
C VAL A 193 17.76 -17.00 -5.84
N PRO A 194 18.38 -15.93 -6.37
CA PRO A 194 18.01 -15.41 -7.68
C PRO A 194 18.20 -16.47 -8.78
N GLY A 195 17.18 -16.65 -9.64
CA GLY A 195 17.21 -17.62 -10.74
C GLY A 195 16.76 -19.04 -10.39
N THR A 196 16.17 -19.26 -9.21
CA THR A 196 15.50 -20.54 -8.89
C THR A 196 14.38 -20.87 -9.90
N VAL A 197 14.23 -22.17 -10.18
CA VAL A 197 13.16 -22.74 -11.01
C VAL A 197 12.00 -23.33 -10.20
N SER A 198 12.09 -23.31 -8.86
CA SER A 198 11.10 -23.90 -7.96
C SER A 198 10.33 -22.83 -7.19
N PRO A 199 9.24 -22.29 -7.79
CA PRO A 199 8.50 -21.19 -7.17
C PRO A 199 7.77 -21.49 -5.87
N GLN A 200 7.67 -22.76 -5.51
CA GLN A 200 6.93 -23.22 -4.33
C GLN A 200 7.85 -23.60 -3.16
N ASN A 201 9.17 -23.43 -3.28
CA ASN A 201 10.09 -23.72 -2.18
C ASN A 201 10.49 -22.43 -1.42
N PRO A 202 9.98 -22.20 -0.19
CA PRO A 202 10.29 -21.01 0.60
C PRO A 202 11.78 -20.78 0.88
N SER A 203 12.56 -21.86 0.87
CA SER A 203 14.01 -21.78 1.08
C SER A 203 14.75 -21.24 -0.15
N GLU A 204 14.13 -21.35 -1.34
CA GLU A 204 14.72 -20.90 -2.60
C GLU A 204 14.23 -19.51 -3.02
N HIS A 205 13.02 -19.11 -2.63
CA HIS A 205 12.50 -17.78 -2.98
C HIS A 205 12.61 -16.73 -1.87
N GLY A 206 13.01 -17.14 -0.67
CA GLY A 206 13.13 -16.24 0.46
C GLY A 206 11.77 -15.76 0.95
N SER A 207 11.78 -15.09 2.09
CA SER A 207 10.57 -14.55 2.72
C SER A 207 10.93 -13.40 3.65
N ILE A 208 9.94 -12.60 4.02
CA ILE A 208 10.06 -11.71 5.17
C ILE A 208 9.99 -12.60 6.42
N ASN A 209 11.12 -13.16 6.88
CA ASN A 209 11.17 -13.97 8.10
C ASN A 209 10.94 -13.08 9.34
N LEU A 210 9.68 -12.81 9.66
CA LEU A 210 9.28 -12.02 10.82
C LEU A 210 9.64 -12.72 12.14
N GLY A 211 9.71 -14.05 12.15
CA GLY A 211 10.15 -14.82 13.32
C GLY A 211 11.58 -14.50 13.73
N ALA A 212 12.50 -14.39 12.76
CA ALA A 212 13.86 -13.91 13.00
C ALA A 212 13.86 -12.47 13.53
N LEU A 213 13.03 -11.58 12.98
CA LEU A 213 12.92 -10.18 13.40
C LEU A 213 12.38 -10.03 14.85
N PHE A 214 11.52 -10.94 15.29
CA PHE A 214 10.91 -10.92 16.63
C PHE A 214 11.46 -11.98 17.58
N GLN A 215 12.60 -12.59 17.25
CA GLN A 215 13.32 -13.55 18.10
C GLN A 215 12.47 -14.75 18.53
N ILE A 216 11.58 -15.24 17.65
CA ILE A 216 10.72 -16.40 17.91
C ILE A 216 11.57 -17.67 17.68
N PRO A 217 11.98 -18.41 18.73
CA PRO A 217 13.00 -19.46 18.60
C PRO A 217 12.59 -20.63 17.70
N SER A 218 11.29 -20.87 17.55
CA SER A 218 10.73 -21.90 16.66
C SER A 218 10.73 -21.52 15.18
N GLU A 219 10.95 -20.24 14.85
CA GLU A 219 10.88 -19.70 13.49
C GLU A 219 12.26 -19.35 12.90
N GLY A 220 13.33 -19.77 13.58
CA GLY A 220 14.72 -19.68 13.12
C GLY A 220 15.59 -18.71 13.91
N ARG A 221 16.91 -18.79 13.72
CA ARG A 221 17.89 -17.78 14.15
C ARG A 221 18.43 -17.06 12.92
N GLU A 222 18.88 -15.82 13.12
CA GLU A 222 19.64 -15.03 12.13
C GLU A 222 20.78 -15.83 11.49
#